data_AF-A0A5R2MV98-F1
#
_entry.id   AF-A0A5R2MV98-F1
#
_cell.length_a   1.000
_cell.length_b   1.000
_cell.length_c   1.000
_cell.angle_alpha   90.00
_cell.angle_beta   90.00
_cell.angle_gamma   90.00
#
_symmetry.space_group_name_H-M   'P 1'
#
loop_
_entity.id
_entity.type
_entity.pdbx_description
1 polymer ?
#
loop_
_entity_poly.entity_id
_entity_poly.type
_entity_poly.pdbx_seq_one_letter_code
_entity_poly.pdbx_strand_id
1 'polypeptide(L)'
;ILNDSTRSIITGRGEKAAMQPEVIMTEDEKEAEKILAGGADFEFRLNYEVIPAIEIKDFSDIKVTRQVFDVPDSEIDDQVKRVAESARSYEPKAGKAAEGDRVSI
;
A
#
# COMPACT_ATOMS: atom_id res chain seq x y z
N ILE A 1 -25.16 -17.05 4.74
CA ILE A 1 -25.32 -18.28 3.90
C ILE A 1 -24.65 -18.10 2.55
N LEU A 2 -25.21 -17.36 1.59
CA LEU A 2 -24.63 -17.26 0.24
C LEU A 2 -23.17 -16.75 0.23
N ASN A 3 -22.88 -15.67 0.95
CA ASN A 3 -21.51 -15.14 1.06
C ASN A 3 -20.55 -16.10 1.79
N ASP A 4 -21.02 -16.80 2.82
CA ASP A 4 -20.19 -17.73 3.60
C ASP A 4 -19.89 -19.01 2.82
N SER A 5 -20.90 -19.56 2.13
CA SER A 5 -20.79 -20.72 1.26
C SER A 5 -19.86 -20.44 0.09
N THR A 6 -19.97 -19.28 -0.54
CA THR A 6 -19.06 -18.87 -1.63
C THR A 6 -17.61 -18.80 -1.15
N ARG A 7 -17.35 -18.17 0.01
CA ARG A 7 -15.99 -18.07 0.57
C ARG A 7 -15.42 -19.42 0.98
N SER A 8 -16.23 -20.30 1.58
CA SER A 8 -15.77 -21.62 2.01
C SER A 8 -15.49 -22.56 0.84
N ILE A 9 -16.24 -22.48 -0.26
CA ILE A 9 -15.98 -23.25 -1.49
C ILE A 9 -14.64 -22.86 -2.10
N ILE A 10 -14.37 -21.56 -2.25
CA ILE A 10 -13.13 -21.05 -2.85
C ILE A 10 -11.92 -21.42 -1.96
N THR A 11 -12.05 -21.19 -0.65
CA THR A 11 -10.98 -21.52 0.31
C THR A 11 -10.74 -23.03 0.41
N GLY A 12 -11.81 -23.83 0.41
CA GLY A 12 -11.73 -25.30 0.46
C GLY A 12 -11.07 -25.92 -0.77
N ARG A 13 -11.11 -25.25 -1.93
CA ARG A 13 -10.37 -25.62 -3.14
C ARG A 13 -8.92 -25.14 -3.15
N GLY A 14 -8.51 -24.37 -2.14
CA GLY A 14 -7.17 -23.74 -2.10
C GLY A 14 -6.98 -22.62 -3.13
N GLU A 15 -8.08 -22.17 -3.74
CA GLU A 15 -8.06 -21.15 -4.78
C GLU A 15 -8.16 -19.77 -4.14
N LYS A 16 -7.50 -18.77 -4.74
CA LYS A 16 -7.60 -17.39 -4.32
C LYS A 16 -8.34 -16.61 -5.40
N ALA A 17 -9.55 -16.17 -5.11
CA ALA A 17 -10.31 -15.33 -6.03
C ALA A 17 -9.64 -13.95 -6.17
N ALA A 18 -9.49 -13.48 -7.41
CA ALA A 18 -8.89 -12.17 -7.69
C ALA A 18 -9.85 -11.01 -7.33
N MET A 19 -11.14 -11.21 -7.54
CA MET A 19 -12.21 -10.26 -7.24
C MET A 19 -13.32 -10.91 -6.42
N GLN A 20 -14.27 -10.10 -5.96
CA GLN A 20 -15.49 -10.62 -5.36
C GLN A 20 -16.23 -11.48 -6.39
N PRO A 21 -16.50 -12.76 -6.08
CA PRO A 21 -17.23 -13.65 -6.98
C PRO A 21 -18.64 -13.14 -7.28
N GLU A 22 -19.09 -13.28 -8.51
CA GLU A 22 -20.45 -12.98 -8.91
C GLU A 22 -21.34 -14.21 -8.73
N VAL A 23 -22.50 -14.02 -8.11
CA VAL A 23 -23.51 -15.06 -7.94
C VAL A 23 -24.63 -14.82 -8.95
N ILE A 24 -24.86 -15.80 -9.82
CA ILE A 24 -25.92 -15.78 -10.83
C ILE A 24 -26.98 -16.80 -10.44
N MET A 25 -28.24 -16.36 -10.39
CA MET A 25 -29.42 -17.20 -10.13
C MET A 25 -30.20 -17.46 -11.43
N THR A 26 -31.22 -18.33 -11.37
CA THR A 26 -32.18 -18.49 -12.47
C THR A 26 -32.87 -17.15 -12.79
N GLU A 27 -33.07 -16.88 -14.08
CA GLU A 27 -33.77 -15.69 -14.57
C GLU A 27 -35.29 -15.94 -14.71
N ASP A 28 -35.77 -17.17 -14.50
CA ASP A 28 -37.20 -17.50 -14.54
C ASP A 28 -37.87 -17.18 -13.20
N GLU A 29 -38.75 -16.18 -13.21
CA GLU A 29 -39.50 -15.72 -12.03
C GLU A 29 -40.29 -16.84 -11.35
N LYS A 30 -40.87 -17.79 -12.11
CA LYS A 30 -41.69 -18.87 -11.54
C LYS A 30 -40.84 -19.91 -10.83
N GLU A 31 -39.62 -20.11 -11.30
CA GLU A 31 -38.66 -21.01 -10.69
C GLU A 31 -38.06 -20.37 -9.45
N ALA A 32 -37.69 -19.09 -9.53
CA ALA A 32 -37.22 -18.30 -8.39
C ALA A 32 -38.25 -18.26 -7.25
N GLU A 33 -39.54 -18.05 -7.54
CA GLU A 33 -40.61 -18.07 -6.54
C GLU A 33 -40.77 -19.45 -5.87
N LYS A 34 -40.68 -20.54 -6.63
CA LYS A 34 -40.77 -21.90 -6.07
C LYS A 34 -39.59 -22.22 -5.17
N ILE A 35 -38.39 -21.76 -5.55
CA ILE A 35 -37.17 -21.91 -4.75
C ILE A 35 -37.29 -21.09 -3.45
N LEU A 36 -37.74 -19.84 -3.53
CA LEU A 36 -37.97 -18.97 -2.35
C LEU A 36 -39.08 -19.50 -1.43
N ALA A 37 -40.09 -20.16 -1.99
CA ALA A 37 -41.16 -20.82 -1.24
C ALA A 37 -40.76 -22.19 -0.65
N GLY A 38 -39.53 -22.66 -0.89
CA GLY A 38 -39.03 -23.95 -0.39
C GLY A 38 -39.62 -25.17 -1.10
N GLY A 39 -40.22 -24.99 -2.27
CA GLY A 39 -40.79 -26.06 -3.10
C GLY A 39 -39.83 -26.66 -4.13
N ALA A 40 -38.61 -26.13 -4.23
CA ALA A 40 -37.55 -26.58 -5.12
C ALA A 40 -36.17 -26.33 -4.49
N ASP A 41 -35.16 -27.09 -4.93
CA ASP A 41 -33.78 -26.94 -4.47
C ASP A 41 -33.16 -25.63 -4.96
N PHE A 42 -32.33 -25.00 -4.12
CA PHE A 42 -31.65 -23.74 -4.44
C PHE A 42 -30.36 -24.01 -5.21
N GLU A 43 -30.35 -23.68 -6.51
CA GLU A 43 -29.17 -23.73 -7.37
C GLU A 43 -28.69 -22.31 -7.72
N PHE A 44 -27.38 -22.08 -7.65
CA PHE A 44 -26.75 -20.82 -8.06
C PHE A 44 -25.41 -21.10 -8.75
N ARG A 45 -25.08 -20.28 -9.75
CA ARG A 45 -23.79 -20.31 -10.44
C ARG A 45 -22.85 -19.28 -9.84
N LEU A 46 -21.59 -19.67 -9.66
CA LEU A 46 -20.53 -18.83 -9.12
C LEU A 46 -19.49 -18.54 -10.19
N ASN A 47 -19.38 -17.29 -10.63
CA ASN A 47 -18.34 -16.85 -11.54
C ASN A 47 -17.21 -16.16 -10.76
N TYR A 48 -15.98 -16.66 -10.88
CA TYR A 48 -14.80 -16.05 -10.28
C TYR A 48 -13.53 -16.36 -11.06
N GLU A 49 -12.57 -15.45 -10.97
CA GLU A 49 -11.23 -15.62 -11.53
C GLU A 49 -10.27 -16.13 -10.45
N VAL A 50 -9.49 -17.16 -10.77
CA VAL A 50 -8.52 -17.79 -9.88
C VAL A 50 -7.14 -17.17 -10.11
N ILE A 51 -6.51 -16.68 -9.03
CA ILE A 51 -5.11 -16.23 -9.08
C ILE A 51 -4.21 -17.45 -9.29
N PRO A 52 -3.30 -17.45 -10.28
CA PRO A 52 -2.39 -18.55 -10.51
C PRO A 52 -1.43 -18.74 -9.32
N ALA A 53 -0.96 -19.97 -9.14
CA ALA A 53 0.06 -20.25 -8.14
C ALA A 53 1.34 -19.46 -8.44
N ILE A 54 1.88 -18.79 -7.43
CA ILE A 54 3.17 -18.09 -7.54
C ILE A 54 4.27 -19.11 -7.27
N GLU A 55 4.96 -19.53 -8.33
CA GLU A 55 6.15 -20.36 -8.20
C GLU A 55 7.34 -19.51 -7.75
N ILE A 56 7.80 -19.74 -6.51
CA ILE A 56 8.99 -19.13 -5.98
C ILE A 56 10.21 -19.84 -6.59
N LYS A 57 10.94 -19.14 -7.46
CA LYS A 57 12.21 -19.62 -8.00
C LYS A 57 13.34 -19.37 -6.99
N ASP A 58 14.48 -20.03 -7.21
CA ASP A 58 15.68 -19.78 -6.42
C ASP A 58 16.13 -18.32 -6.54
N PHE A 59 16.42 -17.69 -5.41
CA PHE A 59 16.84 -16.30 -5.32
C PHE A 59 18.35 -16.16 -5.12
N SER A 60 19.11 -17.26 -5.19
CA SER A 60 20.57 -17.27 -5.00
C SER A 60 21.33 -16.33 -5.95
N ASP A 61 20.78 -16.04 -7.13
CA ASP A 61 21.36 -15.10 -8.10
C ASP A 61 21.03 -13.62 -7.79
N ILE A 62 20.08 -13.34 -6.88
CA ILE A 62 19.71 -11.97 -6.50
C ILE A 62 20.70 -11.44 -5.47
N LYS A 63 21.55 -10.50 -5.89
CA LYS A 63 22.48 -9.79 -5.00
C LYS A 63 21.90 -8.45 -4.57
N VAL A 64 21.71 -8.28 -3.27
CA VAL A 64 21.32 -6.98 -2.68
C VAL A 64 22.54 -6.30 -2.11
N THR A 65 22.88 -5.12 -2.63
CA THR A 65 23.96 -4.29 -2.07
C THR A 65 23.39 -3.34 -1.03
N ARG A 66 23.75 -3.54 0.24
CA ARG A 66 23.45 -2.56 1.29
C ARG A 66 24.41 -1.39 1.14
N GLN A 67 23.89 -0.23 0.73
CA GLN A 67 24.68 0.99 0.77
C GLN A 67 24.88 1.41 2.22
N VAL A 68 26.14 1.54 2.62
CA VAL A 68 26.54 2.10 3.90
C VAL A 68 27.25 3.40 3.58
N PHE A 69 26.66 4.51 4.03
CA PHE A 69 27.24 5.83 3.93
C PHE A 69 27.63 6.26 5.33
N ASP A 70 28.92 6.55 5.51
CA ASP A 70 29.43 7.10 6.76
C ASP A 70 29.45 8.63 6.61
N VAL A 71 28.76 9.32 7.50
CA VAL A 71 28.62 10.78 7.41
C VAL A 71 29.94 11.41 7.84
N PRO A 72 30.65 12.13 6.97
CA PRO A 72 31.92 12.77 7.34
C PRO A 72 31.67 13.94 8.30
N ASP A 73 32.61 14.16 9.23
CA ASP A 73 32.53 15.25 10.21
C ASP A 73 32.36 16.64 9.56
N SER A 74 32.90 16.84 8.36
CA SER A 74 32.73 18.09 7.60
C SER A 74 31.27 18.39 7.26
N GLU A 75 30.48 17.37 6.94
CA GLU A 75 29.05 17.56 6.64
C GLU A 75 28.28 17.91 7.92
N ILE A 76 28.67 17.32 9.05
CA ILE A 76 28.12 17.64 10.38
C ILE A 76 28.43 19.10 10.72
N ASP A 77 29.70 19.51 10.59
CA ASP A 77 30.14 20.88 10.87
C ASP A 77 29.42 21.91 10.00
N ASP A 78 29.22 21.62 8.72
CA ASP A 78 28.50 22.50 7.80
C ASP A 78 27.01 22.60 8.18
N GLN A 79 26.38 21.49 8.59
CA GLN A 79 25.00 21.54 9.09
C GLN A 79 24.91 22.33 10.41
N VAL A 80 25.86 22.15 11.32
CA VAL A 80 25.90 22.89 12.59
C VAL A 80 26.08 24.38 12.34
N LYS A 81 26.97 24.78 11.42
CA LYS A 81 27.14 26.18 11.00
C LYS A 81 25.86 26.78 10.42
N ARG A 82 25.19 26.07 9.51
CA ARG A 82 23.90 26.50 8.95
C ARG A 82 22.84 26.75 10.03
N VAL A 83 22.75 25.85 11.01
CA VAL A 83 21.83 25.99 12.15
C VAL A 83 22.22 27.20 13.01
N ALA A 84 23.50 27.36 13.31
CA ALA A 84 24.01 28.49 14.09
C ALA A 84 23.79 29.84 13.39
N GLU A 85 23.96 29.91 12.07
CA GLU A 85 23.67 31.08 11.25
C GLU A 85 22.18 31.41 11.22
N SER A 86 21.33 30.39 11.12
CA SER A 86 19.87 30.55 11.14
C SER A 86 19.34 31.03 12.50
N ALA A 87 19.99 30.62 13.59
CA ALA A 87 19.64 31.03 14.95
C ALA A 87 20.30 32.34 15.39
N ARG A 88 21.06 33.01 14.52
CA ARG A 88 21.79 34.23 14.87
C ARG A 88 20.84 35.40 15.17
N SER A 89 21.00 35.98 16.35
CA SER A 89 20.39 37.27 16.72
C SER A 89 21.24 38.42 16.18
N TYR A 90 20.58 39.49 15.74
CA TYR A 90 21.25 40.69 15.23
C TYR A 90 21.01 41.86 16.18
N GLU A 91 22.04 42.68 16.36
CA GLU A 91 21.97 43.91 17.14
C GLU A 91 22.28 45.14 16.27
N PRO A 92 21.75 46.33 16.62
CA PRO A 92 22.02 47.55 15.87
C PRO A 92 23.51 47.92 15.93
N LYS A 93 24.13 48.13 14.77
CA LYS A 93 25.53 48.57 14.64
C LYS A 93 25.58 49.85 13.82
N ALA A 94 26.31 50.86 14.32
CA ALA A 94 26.62 52.07 13.58
C ALA A 94 27.95 51.86 12.83
N GLY A 95 27.91 51.71 11.51
CA GLY A 95 29.10 51.53 10.68
C GLY A 95 28.81 50.90 9.32
N LYS A 96 29.86 50.63 8.55
CA LYS A 96 29.74 49.88 7.28
C LYS A 96 29.32 48.44 7.58
N ALA A 97 28.45 47.89 6.73
CA ALA A 97 28.07 46.48 6.79
C ALA A 97 29.31 45.59 6.58
N ALA A 98 29.40 44.51 7.37
CA ALA A 98 30.42 43.47 7.26
C ALA A 98 29.78 42.10 6.95
N GLU A 99 30.62 41.12 6.63
CA GLU A 99 30.17 39.75 6.38
C GLU A 99 29.47 39.17 7.61
N GLY A 100 28.22 38.72 7.43
CA GLY A 100 27.37 38.22 8.52
C GLY A 100 26.46 39.25 9.20
N ASP A 101 26.47 40.52 8.77
CA ASP A 101 25.52 41.55 9.21
C ASP A 101 24.20 41.44 8.42
N ARG A 102 23.04 41.53 9.10
CA ARG A 102 21.73 41.61 8.45
C ARG A 102 21.43 43.05 8.05
N VAL A 103 21.30 43.29 6.75
CA VAL A 103 20.88 44.58 6.18
C VAL A 103 19.38 44.55 5.90
N SER A 104 18.65 45.56 6.38
CA SER A 104 17.26 45.83 5.95
C SER A 104 17.31 46.93 4.91
N ILE A 105 16.89 46.64 3.67
CA ILE A 105 16.76 47.61 2.57
C ILE A 105 15.33 48.13 2.53
#